data_AF-A0A2U2C489-F1
#
_entry.id   AF-A0A2U2C489-F1
#
_cell.length_a   1.000
_cell.length_b   1.000
_cell.length_c   1.000
_cell.angle_alpha   90.00
_cell.angle_beta   90.00
_cell.angle_gamma   90.00
#
_symmetry.space_group_name_H-M   'P 1'
#
loop_
_entity.id
_entity.type
_entity.pdbx_description
1 polymer ?
#
loop_
_entity_poly.entity_id
_entity_poly.type
_entity_poly.pdbx_seq_one_letter_code
_entity_poly.pdbx_strand_id
1 'polypeptide(L)' 'MEQLISEIERHCAERQITPQAFLREAINASWRQWQDWKDGKASPRLETADRIRAYMRDNPPIRAAS' A
#
# COMPACT_ATOMS: atom_id res chain seq x y z
N MET A 1 7.22 -8.31 -5.78
CA MET A 1 5.91 -7.60 -5.90
C MET A 1 4.95 -8.08 -4.82
N GLU A 2 4.83 -9.39 -4.66
CA GLU A 2 3.99 -10.05 -3.65
C GLU A 2 4.24 -9.54 -2.22
N GLN A 3 5.51 -9.39 -1.81
CA GLN A 3 5.83 -8.87 -0.48
C GLN A 3 5.21 -7.49 -0.21
N LEU A 4 5.35 -6.53 -1.15
CA LEU A 4 4.78 -5.19 -0.98
C LEU A 4 3.25 -5.23 -0.96
N ILE A 5 2.63 -6.06 -1.80
CA ILE A 5 1.16 -6.24 -1.82
C ILE A 5 0.70 -6.76 -0.46
N SER A 6 1.33 -7.80 0.08
CA SER A 6 0.99 -8.35 1.40
C SER A 6 1.23 -7.36 2.55
N GLU A 7 2.32 -6.58 2.51
CA GLU A 7 2.59 -5.50 3.47
C GLU A 7 1.44 -4.48 3.47
N ILE A 8 1.03 -4.02 2.29
CA ILE A 8 -0.08 -3.05 2.12
C ILE A 8 -1.39 -3.66 2.60
N GLU A 9 -1.72 -4.90 2.21
CA GLU A 9 -2.96 -5.56 2.61
C GLU A 9 -3.07 -5.71 4.12
N ARG A 10 -1.99 -6.11 4.78
CA ARG A 10 -1.94 -6.19 6.24
C ARG A 10 -2.17 -4.84 6.90
N HIS A 11 -1.45 -3.81 6.44
CA HIS A 11 -1.60 -2.44 6.97
C HIS A 11 -3.02 -1.90 6.81
N CYS A 12 -3.60 -2.17 5.63
CA CYS A 12 -4.97 -1.78 5.32
C CYS A 12 -5.98 -2.53 6.19
N ALA A 13 -5.78 -3.84 6.41
CA ALA A 13 -6.63 -4.64 7.28
C ALA A 13 -6.58 -4.15 8.74
N GLU A 14 -5.40 -3.80 9.25
CA GLU A 14 -5.25 -3.27 10.61
C GLU A 14 -5.83 -1.86 10.79
N ARG A 15 -5.91 -1.07 9.71
CA ARG A 15 -6.54 0.26 9.70
C ARG A 15 -7.99 0.26 9.23
N GLN A 16 -8.54 -0.90 8.86
CA GLN A 16 -9.87 -1.06 8.28
C GLN A 16 -10.12 -0.17 7.03
N ILE A 17 -9.07 0.06 6.23
CA ILE A 17 -9.14 0.79 4.96
C ILE A 17 -8.93 -0.14 3.78
N THR A 18 -9.27 0.31 2.56
CA THR A 18 -9.00 -0.46 1.34
C THR A 18 -7.63 -0.11 0.76
N PRO A 19 -6.90 -1.07 0.15
CA PRO A 19 -5.62 -0.80 -0.52
C PRO A 19 -5.71 0.28 -1.61
N GLN A 20 -6.84 0.37 -2.31
CA GLN A 20 -7.07 1.40 -3.33
C GLN A 20 -7.14 2.80 -2.71
N ALA A 21 -7.87 2.98 -1.61
CA ALA A 21 -7.92 4.26 -0.90
C ALA A 21 -6.54 4.61 -0.34
N PHE A 22 -5.88 3.64 0.31
CA PHE A 22 -4.53 3.81 0.84
C PHE A 22 -3.51 4.26 -0.21
N LEU A 23 -3.49 3.63 -1.40
CA LEU A 23 -2.56 4.02 -2.46
C LEU A 23 -2.88 5.41 -3.04
N ARG A 24 -4.16 5.77 -3.10
CA ARG A 24 -4.57 7.12 -3.51
C ARG A 24 -4.08 8.16 -2.51
N GLU A 25 -4.13 7.89 -1.22
CA GLU A 25 -3.60 8.81 -0.21
C GLU A 25 -2.07 8.85 -0.21
N ALA A 26 -1.40 7.69 -0.27
CA ALA A 26 0.04 7.60 -0.15
C ALA A 26 0.81 8.16 -1.36
N ILE A 27 0.33 7.90 -2.58
CA ILE A 27 1.05 8.19 -3.82
C ILE A 27 0.17 8.82 -4.91
N ASN A 28 -1.08 9.18 -4.61
CA ASN A 28 -2.07 9.64 -5.60
C ASN A 28 -2.23 8.64 -6.76
N ALA A 29 -2.27 7.35 -6.43
CA ALA A 29 -2.40 6.27 -7.41
C ALA A 29 -3.72 6.34 -8.20
N SER A 30 -3.66 5.87 -9.44
CA SER A 30 -4.85 5.61 -10.24
C SER A 30 -5.64 4.42 -9.65
N TRP A 31 -6.97 4.48 -9.74
CA TRP A 31 -7.87 3.42 -9.22
C TRP A 31 -7.54 2.00 -9.71
N ARG A 32 -7.03 1.88 -10.95
CA ARG A 32 -6.69 0.60 -11.56
C ARG A 32 -5.31 0.07 -11.14
N GLN A 33 -4.45 0.94 -10.60
CA GLN A 33 -3.04 0.64 -10.34
C GLN A 33 -2.87 -0.51 -9.34
N TRP A 34 -3.71 -0.58 -8.30
CA TRP A 34 -3.73 -1.72 -7.38
C TRP A 34 -4.06 -3.04 -8.08
N GLN A 35 -5.08 -3.01 -8.95
CA GLN A 35 -5.51 -4.18 -9.70
C GLN A 35 -4.40 -4.64 -10.64
N ASP A 36 -3.74 -3.72 -11.35
CA ASP A 36 -2.64 -4.03 -12.26
C ASP A 36 -1.42 -4.63 -11.52
N TRP A 37 -1.17 -4.20 -10.28
CA TRP A 37 -0.12 -4.82 -9.44
C TRP A 37 -0.50 -6.24 -9.01
N LYS A 38 -1.77 -6.46 -8.61
CA LYS A 38 -2.26 -7.81 -8.26
C LYS A 38 -2.26 -8.76 -9.46
N ASP A 39 -2.58 -8.25 -10.64
CA ASP A 39 -2.62 -9.03 -11.88
C ASP A 39 -1.22 -9.24 -12.49
N GLY A 40 -0.18 -8.65 -11.91
CA GLY A 40 1.19 -8.68 -12.44
C GLY A 40 1.38 -7.89 -13.74
N LYS A 41 0.40 -7.07 -14.12
CA LYS A 41 0.42 -6.23 -15.33
C LYS A 41 1.30 -5.00 -15.19
N ALA A 42 1.53 -4.54 -13.96
CA ALA A 42 2.39 -3.40 -13.68
C ALA A 42 3.22 -3.61 -12.41
N SER A 43 4.43 -3.07 -12.41
CA SER A 43 5.33 -3.09 -11.26
C SER A 43 5.44 -1.69 -10.65
N PRO A 44 5.38 -1.54 -9.31
CA PRO A 44 5.76 -0.30 -8.65
C PRO A 44 7.24 0.00 -8.90
N ARG A 45 7.57 1.27 -9.13
CA ARG A 45 8.97 1.72 -9.15
C ARG A 45 9.55 1.68 -7.74
N LEU A 46 10.87 1.57 -7.63
CA LEU A 46 11.59 1.63 -6.34
C LEU A 46 11.19 2.86 -5.51
N GLU A 47 11.12 4.03 -6.15
CA GLU A 47 10.67 5.28 -5.50
C GLU A 47 9.23 5.20 -4.98
N THR A 48 8.34 4.56 -5.72
CA THR A 48 6.95 4.36 -5.30
C THR A 48 6.85 3.45 -4.08
N ALA A 49 7.61 2.34 -4.08
CA ALA A 49 7.66 1.42 -2.95
C ALA A 49 8.24 2.10 -1.70
N ASP A 50 9.27 2.93 -1.85
CA ASP A 50 9.86 3.68 -0.74
C ASP A 50 8.86 4.67 -0.13
N ARG A 51 8.15 5.45 -0.97
CA ARG A 51 7.10 6.37 -0.52
C ARG A 51 5.97 5.67 0.22
N ILE A 52 5.54 4.50 -0.27
CA ILE A 52 4.51 3.69 0.41
C ILE A 52 5.00 3.27 1.80
N ARG A 53 6.24 2.79 1.91
CA ARG A 53 6.82 2.37 3.19
C ARG A 53 7.01 3.54 4.15
N ALA A 54 7.42 4.70 3.65
CA ALA A 54 7.50 5.93 4.43
C ALA A 54 6.13 6.33 4.98
N TYR A 55 5.09 6.27 4.13
CA TYR A 55 3.72 6.58 4.54
C TYR A 55 3.18 5.58 5.58
N MET A 56 3.48 4.29 5.45
CA MET A 56 3.11 3.26 6.45
C MET A 56 3.80 3.50 7.81
N ARG A 57 5.07 3.95 7.81
CA ARG A 57 5.78 4.31 9.05
C ARG A 57 5.19 5.54 9.73
N ASP A 58 4.82 6.55 8.94
CA ASP A 58 4.19 7.77 9.45
C ASP A 58 2.76 7.52 9.96
N ASN A 59 2.09 6.51 9.39
CA ASN A 59 0.72 6.13 9.73
C ASN A 59 0.68 4.70 10.30
N PRO A 60 1.24 4.46 11.50
CA PRO A 60 1.33 3.11 12.05
C PRO A 60 -0.06 2.46 12.16
N PRO A 61 -0.14 1.13 11.99
CA PRO A 61 -1.41 0.43 12.14
C PRO A 61 -1.90 0.53 13.59
N ILE A 62 -3.22 0.64 13.76
CA ILE A 62 -3.88 0.89 15.06
C ILE A 62 -3.50 -0.18 16.10
N ARG A 63 -3.17 -1.39 15.64
CA ARG A 63 -2.84 -2.53 16.48
C ARG A 63 -1.34 -2.66 16.83
N ALA A 64 -0.45 -1.84 16.27
CA ALA A 64 0.99 -1.90 16.54
C ALA A 64 1.46 -1.04 17.73
N ALA A 65 0.55 -0.50 18.54
CA ALA A 65 0.89 0.03 19.86
C ALA A 65 0.75 -1.08 20.91
N SER A 66 1.83 -1.81 21.18
CA SER A 66 1.99 -2.63 22.39
C SER A 66 3.44 -2.60 22.85
#